data_AF-A0A4Y2NNF2-F1
#
_entry.id   AF-A0A4Y2NNF2-F1
#
_cell.length_a   1.000
_cell.length_b   1.000
_cell.length_c   1.000
_cell.angle_alpha   90.00
_cell.angle_beta   90.00
_cell.angle_gamma   90.00
#
_symmetry.space_group_name_H-M   'P 1'
#
loop_
_entity.id
_entity.type
_entity.pdbx_description
1 polymer ?
#
loop_
_entity_poly.entity_id
_entity_poly.type
_entity_poly.pdbx_seq_one_letter_code
_entity_poly.pdbx_strand_id
1 'polypeptide(L)'
;MFTLDDLKFLDSYQFLDASLDTLINNLIVSNHSFKIFNSFFKHEKNRYLLKRKGVFPYSYMDSPEKLDIKGLPPREAFLNVLNQNHITDADYAHATLVYRAFNCQKFGDYLKLYQNTDVVMLAEVFCSFRNISLKWYALDPVHYLSISELTFDASLKLCKIELKLLGNINDYIWFKSQMRGGICLVGKRFAKANNPLLPKSYDCSKPISYILALDAVNLYGFAMSKPLPYGEFYWLNLNEIENFNLDDITLDSNIGYVLEVDLEILSSQNERQNDWPMAPEHLTITYEMPFPYSKQLCTKFNLKNTLPYAQIFFAASSRSSRRPLCTLLLLDGFENLSVFS
;
A
#
# COMPACT_ATOMS: atom_id res chain seq x y z
N MET A 1 -13.02 -8.72 -12.62
CA MET A 1 -14.30 -8.44 -13.32
C MET A 1 -14.97 -9.76 -13.63
N PHE A 2 -16.21 -9.89 -13.17
CA PHE A 2 -17.08 -10.99 -13.55
C PHE A 2 -18.09 -10.44 -14.56
N THR A 3 -18.33 -11.17 -15.65
CA THR A 3 -19.30 -10.77 -16.67
C THR A 3 -20.38 -11.83 -16.77
N LEU A 4 -21.64 -11.40 -16.78
CA LEU A 4 -22.79 -12.25 -17.02
C LEU A 4 -23.59 -11.62 -18.16
N ASP A 5 -23.58 -12.28 -19.32
CA ASP A 5 -24.11 -11.74 -20.57
C ASP A 5 -23.53 -10.34 -20.84
N ASP A 6 -24.40 -9.33 -20.96
CA ASP A 6 -24.02 -7.93 -21.20
C ASP A 6 -23.73 -7.15 -19.90
N LEU A 7 -23.83 -7.78 -18.73
CA LEU A 7 -23.59 -7.14 -17.43
C LEU A 7 -22.15 -7.34 -16.96
N LYS A 8 -21.50 -6.23 -16.58
CA LYS A 8 -20.16 -6.22 -15.97
C LYS A 8 -20.26 -5.94 -14.49
N PHE A 9 -19.74 -6.86 -13.68
CA PHE A 9 -19.63 -6.72 -12.24
C PHE A 9 -18.20 -6.34 -11.88
N LEU A 10 -18.08 -5.16 -11.28
CA LEU A 10 -16.84 -4.59 -10.79
C LEU A 10 -16.86 -4.57 -9.26
N ASP A 11 -15.70 -4.82 -8.68
CA ASP A 11 -15.49 -4.68 -7.24
C ASP A 11 -14.99 -3.27 -6.95
N SER A 12 -15.82 -2.45 -6.30
CA SER A 12 -15.47 -1.07 -5.95
C SER A 12 -14.23 -0.99 -5.05
N TYR A 13 -13.93 -2.04 -4.29
CA TYR A 13 -12.75 -2.08 -3.42
C TYR A 13 -11.44 -2.14 -4.23
N GLN A 14 -11.46 -2.63 -5.47
CA GLN A 14 -10.32 -2.55 -6.40
C GLN A 14 -10.00 -1.13 -6.85
N PHE A 15 -10.90 -0.18 -6.58
CA PHE A 15 -10.72 1.24 -6.89
C PHE A 15 -10.49 2.10 -5.66
N LEU A 16 -11.22 1.79 -4.58
CA LEU A 16 -11.24 2.55 -3.33
C LEU A 16 -11.06 1.56 -2.18
N ASP A 17 -9.82 1.34 -1.76
CA ASP A 17 -9.36 0.33 -0.80
C ASP A 17 -9.60 0.74 0.67
N ALA A 18 -10.77 1.30 0.95
CA ALA A 18 -11.16 1.76 2.28
C ALA A 18 -12.58 1.33 2.62
N SER A 19 -12.88 1.35 3.93
CA SER A 19 -14.24 1.07 4.38
C SER A 19 -15.23 2.13 3.85
N LEU A 20 -16.48 1.74 3.59
CA LEU A 20 -17.52 2.67 3.14
C LEU A 20 -17.68 3.87 4.10
N ASP A 21 -17.54 3.64 5.40
CA ASP A 21 -17.59 4.71 6.41
C ASP A 21 -16.46 5.73 6.23
N THR A 22 -15.22 5.27 6.02
CA THR A 22 -14.08 6.14 5.70
C THR A 22 -14.35 6.95 4.43
N LEU A 23 -14.88 6.32 3.39
CA LEU A 23 -15.18 6.99 2.11
C LEU A 23 -16.29 8.03 2.24
N ILE A 24 -17.36 7.74 3.00
CA ILE A 24 -18.43 8.71 3.29
C ILE A 24 -17.87 9.89 4.09
N ASN A 25 -17.06 9.64 5.12
CA ASN A 25 -16.46 10.70 5.93
C ASN A 25 -15.57 11.63 5.08
N ASN A 26 -14.81 11.09 4.12
CA ASN A 26 -14.05 11.90 3.16
C ASN A 26 -14.95 12.82 2.33
N LEU A 27 -16.13 12.35 1.90
CA LEU A 27 -17.11 13.18 1.20
C LEU A 27 -17.72 14.27 2.11
N ILE A 28 -17.96 13.95 3.39
CA ILE A 28 -18.46 14.92 4.37
C ILE A 28 -17.43 16.03 4.58
N VAL A 29 -16.17 15.67 4.83
CA VAL A 29 -15.06 16.62 5.07
C VAL A 29 -14.81 17.51 3.84
N SER A 30 -15.02 16.99 2.64
CA SER A 30 -14.91 17.76 1.39
C SER A 30 -16.15 18.58 1.03
N ASN A 31 -17.13 18.72 1.93
CA ASN A 31 -18.39 19.45 1.72
C ASN A 31 -19.17 18.96 0.49
N HIS A 32 -19.16 17.66 0.24
CA HIS A 32 -19.90 17.06 -0.88
C HIS A 32 -21.43 17.25 -0.73
N SER A 33 -22.12 17.44 -1.86
CA SER A 33 -23.56 17.75 -1.86
C SER A 33 -24.50 16.55 -1.68
N PHE A 34 -24.00 15.31 -1.75
CA PHE A 34 -24.77 14.06 -1.59
C PHE A 34 -26.04 14.01 -2.46
N LYS A 35 -25.91 14.20 -3.78
CA LYS A 35 -27.07 14.39 -4.68
C LYS A 35 -27.90 13.12 -4.84
N ILE A 36 -27.25 11.97 -4.98
CA ILE A 36 -27.91 10.66 -5.15
C ILE A 36 -28.64 10.31 -3.86
N PHE A 37 -27.97 10.43 -2.72
CA PHE A 37 -28.56 10.19 -1.41
C PHE A 37 -29.76 11.11 -1.13
N ASN A 38 -29.61 12.42 -1.35
CA ASN A 38 -30.69 13.37 -1.11
C ASN A 38 -31.87 13.17 -2.06
N SER A 39 -31.63 12.65 -3.28
CA SER A 39 -32.69 12.29 -4.23
C SER A 39 -33.42 11.02 -3.80
N PHE A 40 -32.69 9.97 -3.42
CA PHE A 40 -33.26 8.69 -3.00
C PHE A 40 -34.10 8.84 -1.72
N PHE A 41 -33.60 9.61 -0.75
CA PHE A 41 -34.27 9.89 0.52
C PHE A 41 -34.97 11.26 0.54
N LYS A 42 -35.43 11.76 -0.62
CA LYS A 42 -36.02 13.10 -0.76
C LYS A 42 -37.19 13.36 0.18
N HIS A 43 -38.06 12.36 0.34
CA HIS A 43 -39.29 12.44 1.14
C HIS A 43 -39.10 12.02 2.60
N GLU A 44 -37.89 11.62 2.99
CA GLU A 44 -37.60 11.11 4.32
C GLU A 44 -37.07 12.23 5.22
N LYS A 45 -37.87 12.63 6.21
CA LYS A 45 -37.54 13.71 7.14
C LYS A 45 -36.35 13.34 8.03
N ASN A 46 -36.20 12.05 8.34
CA ASN A 46 -35.16 11.54 9.23
C ASN A 46 -33.88 11.10 8.50
N ARG A 47 -33.74 11.42 7.21
CA ARG A 47 -32.58 10.99 6.39
C ARG A 47 -31.23 11.41 6.94
N TYR A 48 -31.16 12.48 7.74
CA TYR A 48 -29.92 12.91 8.38
C TYR A 48 -29.33 11.84 9.30
N LEU A 49 -30.17 10.94 9.85
CA LEU A 49 -29.74 9.80 10.66
C LEU A 49 -28.99 8.74 9.83
N LEU A 50 -29.18 8.68 8.52
CA LEU A 50 -28.55 7.71 7.62
C LEU A 50 -27.21 8.20 7.04
N LYS A 51 -26.78 9.43 7.36
CA LYS A 51 -25.51 10.02 6.88
C LYS A 51 -24.29 9.57 7.69
N ARG A 52 -24.29 8.33 8.18
CA ARG A 52 -23.19 7.68 8.86
C ARG A 52 -23.29 6.17 8.67
N LYS A 53 -22.24 5.43 9.02
CA LYS A 53 -22.25 3.97 9.01
C LYS A 53 -23.43 3.43 9.80
N GLY A 54 -24.25 2.62 9.14
CA GLY A 54 -25.30 1.83 9.80
C GLY A 54 -24.68 0.73 10.67
N VAL A 55 -25.44 0.24 11.65
CA VAL A 55 -24.95 -0.80 12.56
C VAL A 55 -25.83 -2.03 12.39
N PHE A 56 -25.21 -3.17 12.05
CA PHE A 56 -25.96 -4.38 11.72
C PHE A 56 -25.41 -5.60 12.49
N PRO A 57 -26.27 -6.43 13.09
CA PRO A 57 -25.84 -7.60 13.84
C PRO A 57 -25.63 -8.80 12.89
N TYR A 58 -24.49 -8.83 12.18
CA TYR A 58 -24.22 -9.85 11.16
C TYR A 58 -24.29 -11.28 11.71
N SER A 59 -23.72 -11.53 12.90
CA SER A 59 -23.72 -12.85 13.53
C SER A 59 -25.10 -13.31 14.01
N TYR A 60 -26.02 -12.37 14.24
CA TYR A 60 -27.41 -12.70 14.56
C TYR A 60 -28.19 -13.13 13.33
N MET A 61 -27.86 -12.62 12.14
CA MET A 61 -28.60 -12.85 10.90
C MET A 61 -28.15 -14.16 10.21
N ASP A 62 -28.46 -15.30 10.85
CA ASP A 62 -28.11 -16.65 10.37
C ASP A 62 -29.26 -17.39 9.66
N SER A 63 -30.50 -16.90 9.77
CA SER A 63 -31.69 -17.58 9.24
C SER A 63 -32.75 -16.57 8.75
N PRO A 64 -33.35 -16.73 7.55
CA PRO A 64 -34.32 -15.78 7.00
C PRO A 64 -35.53 -15.50 7.90
N GLU A 65 -35.92 -16.45 8.76
CA GLU A 65 -37.04 -16.33 9.70
C GLU A 65 -36.84 -15.16 10.68
N LYS A 66 -35.58 -14.81 10.98
CA LYS A 66 -35.26 -13.68 11.85
C LYS A 66 -35.68 -12.33 11.27
N LEU A 67 -35.89 -12.24 9.95
CA LEU A 67 -36.41 -11.04 9.30
C LEU A 67 -37.86 -10.73 9.69
N ASP A 68 -38.63 -11.73 10.11
CA ASP A 68 -40.02 -11.56 10.53
C ASP A 68 -40.18 -11.19 12.00
N ILE A 69 -39.10 -11.25 12.79
CA ILE A 69 -39.10 -10.89 14.21
C ILE A 69 -39.43 -9.41 14.36
N LYS A 70 -40.39 -9.11 15.24
CA LYS A 70 -40.76 -7.74 15.59
C LYS A 70 -39.73 -7.13 16.53
N GLY A 71 -39.35 -5.87 16.27
CA GLY A 71 -38.36 -5.15 17.05
C GLY A 71 -36.92 -5.32 16.54
N LEU A 72 -36.03 -4.53 17.13
CA LEU A 72 -34.60 -4.64 16.93
C LEU A 72 -34.04 -5.74 17.87
N PRO A 73 -33.05 -6.56 17.43
CA PRO A 73 -32.42 -7.54 18.30
C PRO A 73 -31.82 -6.90 19.57
N PRO A 74 -31.69 -7.68 20.66
CA PRO A 74 -31.06 -7.20 21.89
C PRO A 74 -29.59 -6.86 21.64
N ARG A 75 -29.01 -6.00 22.47
CA ARG A 75 -27.64 -5.48 22.28
C ARG A 75 -26.60 -6.61 22.20
N GLU A 76 -26.80 -7.67 22.97
CA GLU A 76 -25.93 -8.84 23.04
C GLU A 76 -25.83 -9.56 21.68
N ALA A 77 -26.87 -9.45 20.84
CA ALA A 77 -26.90 -10.04 19.50
C ALA A 77 -26.02 -9.29 18.48
N PHE A 78 -25.51 -8.10 18.82
CA PHE A 78 -24.59 -7.32 17.98
C PHE A 78 -23.11 -7.65 18.23
N LEU A 79 -22.81 -8.75 18.93
CA LEU A 79 -21.43 -9.23 19.07
C LEU A 79 -20.83 -9.55 17.69
N ASN A 80 -19.69 -8.94 17.38
CA ASN A 80 -18.94 -9.29 16.18
C ASN A 80 -17.99 -10.45 16.49
N VAL A 81 -18.34 -11.64 15.98
CA VAL A 81 -17.60 -12.89 16.24
C VAL A 81 -16.16 -12.85 15.72
N LEU A 82 -15.88 -12.06 14.67
CA LEU A 82 -14.55 -12.02 14.04
C LEU A 82 -13.51 -11.30 14.89
N ASN A 83 -13.93 -10.25 15.60
CA ASN A 83 -13.04 -9.42 16.43
C ASN A 83 -13.42 -9.48 17.92
N GLN A 84 -14.39 -10.32 18.30
CA GLN A 84 -14.88 -10.52 19.67
C GLN A 84 -15.26 -9.22 20.39
N ASN A 85 -15.71 -8.22 19.62
CA ASN A 85 -16.05 -6.90 20.14
C ASN A 85 -17.57 -6.71 20.21
N HIS A 86 -18.01 -6.12 21.34
CA HIS A 86 -19.40 -5.71 21.53
C HIS A 86 -19.66 -4.34 20.88
N ILE A 87 -20.91 -4.13 20.47
CA ILE A 87 -21.40 -2.83 20.06
C ILE A 87 -21.29 -1.81 21.21
N THR A 88 -20.92 -0.58 20.87
CA THR A 88 -20.92 0.54 21.83
C THR A 88 -22.35 0.92 22.21
N ASP A 89 -22.54 1.49 23.41
CA ASP A 89 -23.85 1.99 23.85
C ASP A 89 -24.41 3.06 22.89
N ALA A 90 -23.53 3.93 22.38
CA ALA A 90 -23.89 4.98 21.44
C ALA A 90 -24.37 4.41 20.10
N ASP A 91 -23.72 3.37 19.59
CA ASP A 91 -24.10 2.74 18.32
C ASP A 91 -25.41 1.96 18.43
N TYR A 92 -25.64 1.25 19.55
CA TYR A 92 -26.91 0.57 19.78
C TYR A 92 -28.07 1.55 19.98
N ALA A 93 -27.84 2.65 20.71
CA ALA A 93 -28.82 3.72 20.84
C ALA A 93 -29.15 4.36 19.48
N HIS A 94 -28.15 4.55 18.63
CA HIS A 94 -28.35 5.05 17.27
C HIS A 94 -29.16 4.06 16.41
N ALA A 95 -28.83 2.77 16.43
CA ALA A 95 -29.59 1.73 15.72
C ALA A 95 -31.06 1.71 16.17
N THR A 96 -31.30 1.83 17.48
CA THR A 96 -32.65 1.91 18.07
C THR A 96 -33.39 3.16 17.61
N LEU A 97 -32.70 4.31 17.56
CA LEU A 97 -33.27 5.57 17.07
C LEU A 97 -33.65 5.44 15.59
N VAL A 98 -32.78 4.90 14.75
CA VAL A 98 -33.05 4.67 13.32
C VAL A 98 -34.25 3.74 13.14
N TYR A 99 -34.28 2.60 13.84
CA TYR A 99 -35.39 1.64 13.79
C TYR A 99 -36.75 2.32 14.07
N ARG A 100 -36.79 3.16 15.11
CA ARG A 100 -38.01 3.91 15.49
C ARG A 100 -38.34 5.04 14.51
N ALA A 101 -37.35 5.84 14.14
CA ALA A 101 -37.53 7.03 13.29
C ALA A 101 -38.02 6.70 11.87
N PHE A 102 -37.72 5.49 11.40
CA PHE A 102 -38.12 4.99 10.09
C PHE A 102 -39.33 4.03 10.16
N ASN A 103 -39.98 3.93 11.32
CA ASN A 103 -41.16 3.09 11.56
C ASN A 103 -40.96 1.62 11.15
N CYS A 104 -39.76 1.07 11.37
CA CYS A 104 -39.52 -0.35 11.15
C CYS A 104 -40.42 -1.18 12.07
N GLN A 105 -41.13 -2.18 11.54
CA GLN A 105 -42.01 -3.06 12.33
C GLN A 105 -41.35 -4.40 12.60
N LYS A 106 -40.61 -4.90 11.62
CA LYS A 106 -39.87 -6.15 11.67
C LYS A 106 -38.39 -5.91 11.43
N PHE A 107 -37.55 -6.85 11.83
CA PHE A 107 -36.11 -6.76 11.60
C PHE A 107 -35.77 -6.69 10.10
N GLY A 108 -36.58 -7.32 9.23
CA GLY A 108 -36.46 -7.22 7.79
C GLY A 108 -36.63 -5.79 7.24
N ASP A 109 -37.44 -4.94 7.87
CA ASP A 109 -37.56 -3.53 7.48
C ASP A 109 -36.25 -2.77 7.76
N TYR A 110 -35.63 -3.07 8.90
CA TYR A 110 -34.34 -2.51 9.28
C TYR A 110 -33.22 -2.98 8.35
N LEU A 111 -33.20 -4.27 7.98
CA LEU A 111 -32.25 -4.79 7.00
C LEU A 111 -32.40 -4.08 5.64
N LYS A 112 -33.62 -3.92 5.14
CA LYS A 112 -33.88 -3.21 3.87
C LYS A 112 -33.38 -1.77 3.93
N LEU A 113 -33.66 -1.07 5.03
CA LEU A 113 -33.18 0.30 5.22
C LEU A 113 -31.65 0.36 5.26
N TYR A 114 -31.02 -0.54 6.01
CA TYR A 114 -29.57 -0.66 6.12
C TYR A 114 -28.93 -0.92 4.73
N GLN A 115 -29.40 -1.93 4.00
CA GLN A 115 -28.89 -2.28 2.68
C GLN A 115 -29.09 -1.15 1.65
N ASN A 116 -30.28 -0.54 1.63
CA ASN A 116 -30.55 0.59 0.74
C ASN A 116 -29.61 1.76 1.03
N THR A 117 -29.35 2.04 2.31
CA THR A 117 -28.44 3.11 2.71
C THR A 117 -27.02 2.81 2.23
N ASP A 118 -26.51 1.60 2.47
CA ASP A 118 -25.16 1.21 2.04
C ASP A 118 -25.00 1.28 0.51
N VAL A 119 -25.97 0.77 -0.24
CA VAL A 119 -25.95 0.79 -1.72
C VAL A 119 -26.00 2.22 -2.26
N VAL A 120 -26.88 3.06 -1.73
CA VAL A 120 -27.02 4.47 -2.16
C VAL A 120 -25.76 5.26 -1.83
N MET A 121 -25.17 5.05 -0.65
CA MET A 121 -23.93 5.71 -0.27
C MET A 121 -22.75 5.25 -1.11
N LEU A 122 -22.65 3.94 -1.39
CA LEU A 122 -21.62 3.42 -2.28
C LEU A 122 -21.76 4.01 -3.70
N ALA A 123 -22.99 4.13 -4.21
CA ALA A 123 -23.26 4.78 -5.48
C ALA A 123 -22.84 6.26 -5.47
N GLU A 124 -23.09 7.00 -4.38
CA GLU A 124 -22.63 8.39 -4.24
C GLU A 124 -21.10 8.49 -4.26
N VAL A 125 -20.42 7.65 -3.48
CA VAL A 125 -18.96 7.57 -3.42
C VAL A 125 -18.37 7.26 -4.79
N PHE A 126 -18.86 6.21 -5.44
CA PHE A 126 -18.30 5.76 -6.70
C PHE A 126 -18.60 6.76 -7.84
N CYS A 127 -19.79 7.37 -7.88
CA CYS A 127 -20.09 8.42 -8.84
C CYS A 127 -19.25 9.68 -8.62
N SER A 128 -18.97 10.06 -7.37
CA SER A 128 -18.03 11.15 -7.06
C SER A 128 -16.63 10.84 -7.59
N PHE A 129 -16.13 9.63 -7.36
CA PHE A 129 -14.87 9.16 -7.91
C PHE A 129 -14.83 9.17 -9.45
N ARG A 130 -15.90 8.69 -10.12
CA ARG A 130 -16.03 8.77 -11.58
C ARG A 130 -15.94 10.21 -12.09
N ASN A 131 -16.62 11.15 -11.43
CA ASN A 131 -16.56 12.57 -11.81
C ASN A 131 -15.15 13.15 -11.67
N ILE A 132 -14.42 12.78 -10.60
CA ILE A 132 -13.03 13.19 -10.39
C ILE A 132 -12.14 12.62 -11.50
N SER A 133 -12.26 11.32 -11.79
CA SER A 133 -11.47 10.64 -12.82
C SER A 133 -11.74 11.23 -14.22
N LEU A 134 -12.99 11.45 -14.57
CA LEU A 134 -13.37 12.09 -15.83
C LEU A 134 -12.84 13.53 -15.93
N LYS A 135 -12.87 14.29 -14.83
CA LYS A 135 -12.37 15.67 -14.81
C LYS A 135 -10.86 15.74 -15.03
N TRP A 136 -10.09 14.89 -14.34
CA TRP A 136 -8.63 14.98 -14.33
C TRP A 136 -7.95 14.16 -15.43
N TYR A 137 -8.48 12.98 -15.72
CA TYR A 137 -7.87 12.03 -16.67
C TYR A 137 -8.68 11.89 -17.96
N ALA A 138 -9.94 12.35 -17.98
CA ALA A 138 -10.89 12.08 -19.05
C ALA A 138 -10.97 10.57 -19.36
N LEU A 139 -10.92 9.76 -18.31
CA LEU A 139 -11.06 8.31 -18.31
C LEU A 139 -12.14 7.94 -17.29
N ASP A 140 -13.05 7.05 -17.66
CA ASP A 140 -14.13 6.60 -16.78
C ASP A 140 -13.72 5.28 -16.09
N PRO A 141 -13.66 5.23 -14.75
CA PRO A 141 -13.27 4.04 -14.00
C PRO A 141 -14.07 2.77 -14.32
N VAL A 142 -15.31 2.89 -14.81
CA VAL A 142 -16.16 1.72 -15.13
C VAL A 142 -15.67 0.91 -16.34
N HIS A 143 -14.70 1.43 -17.09
CA HIS A 143 -14.05 0.73 -18.20
C HIS A 143 -12.80 -0.06 -17.78
N TYR A 144 -12.44 0.01 -16.50
CA TYR A 144 -11.23 -0.60 -15.95
C TYR A 144 -11.56 -1.71 -14.96
N LEU A 145 -10.59 -2.57 -14.67
CA LEU A 145 -10.69 -3.61 -13.65
C LEU A 145 -10.36 -3.10 -12.24
N SER A 146 -9.42 -2.16 -12.14
CA SER A 146 -8.91 -1.63 -10.87
C SER A 146 -8.37 -0.20 -11.03
N ILE A 147 -8.05 0.44 -9.90
CA ILE A 147 -7.38 1.74 -9.89
C ILE A 147 -6.02 1.67 -10.60
N SER A 148 -5.27 0.57 -10.47
CA SER A 148 -3.94 0.44 -11.05
C SER A 148 -3.98 0.54 -12.57
N GLU A 149 -4.92 -0.16 -13.21
CA GLU A 149 -5.10 -0.11 -14.67
C GLU A 149 -5.53 1.29 -15.14
N LEU A 150 -6.49 1.90 -14.44
CA LEU A 150 -6.91 3.29 -14.70
C LEU A 150 -5.74 4.27 -14.59
N THR A 151 -4.92 4.17 -13.55
CA THR A 151 -3.78 5.06 -13.33
C THR A 151 -2.67 4.84 -14.34
N PHE A 152 -2.46 3.58 -14.77
CA PHE A 152 -1.50 3.24 -15.81
C PHE A 152 -1.92 3.87 -17.15
N ASP A 153 -3.17 3.71 -17.57
CA ASP A 153 -3.69 4.35 -18.78
C ASP A 153 -3.70 5.88 -18.68
N ALA A 154 -4.05 6.43 -17.52
CA ALA A 154 -3.97 7.87 -17.28
C ALA A 154 -2.54 8.38 -17.47
N SER A 155 -1.54 7.64 -16.99
CA SER A 155 -0.12 7.98 -17.18
C SER A 155 0.30 7.92 -18.65
N LEU A 156 -0.10 6.88 -19.39
CA LEU A 156 0.21 6.74 -20.82
C LEU A 156 -0.44 7.84 -21.65
N LYS A 157 -1.70 8.17 -21.34
CA LYS A 157 -2.44 9.27 -21.98
C LYS A 157 -1.77 10.63 -21.74
N LEU A 158 -1.24 10.84 -20.53
CA LEU A 158 -0.54 12.07 -20.17
C LEU A 158 0.82 12.17 -20.89
N CYS A 159 1.63 11.12 -20.82
CA CYS A 159 2.99 11.08 -21.39
C CYS A 159 3.00 10.98 -22.91
N LYS A 160 1.95 10.41 -23.53
CA LYS A 160 1.82 10.19 -24.98
C LYS A 160 2.98 9.38 -25.56
N ILE A 161 3.46 8.41 -24.79
CA ILE A 161 4.52 7.47 -25.20
C ILE A 161 3.93 6.12 -25.58
N GLU A 162 4.64 5.39 -26.44
CA GLU A 162 4.36 3.99 -26.73
C GLU A 162 5.41 3.14 -26.01
N LEU A 163 4.98 2.34 -25.03
CA LEU A 163 5.87 1.39 -24.35
C LEU A 163 6.21 0.22 -25.28
N LYS A 164 7.50 -0.01 -25.52
CA LYS A 164 7.95 -1.19 -26.27
C LYS A 164 8.08 -2.38 -25.32
N LEU A 165 7.76 -3.56 -25.82
CA LEU A 165 7.91 -4.81 -25.07
C LEU A 165 9.34 -5.34 -25.21
N LEU A 166 9.81 -6.06 -24.19
CA LEU A 166 11.01 -6.88 -24.32
C LEU A 166 10.73 -8.02 -25.31
N GLY A 167 11.57 -8.14 -26.35
CA GLY A 167 11.39 -9.15 -27.39
C GLY A 167 11.78 -10.58 -26.97
N ASN A 168 12.57 -10.71 -25.90
CA ASN A 168 13.13 -11.99 -25.44
C ASN A 168 12.70 -12.30 -24.00
N ILE A 169 12.25 -13.54 -23.77
CA ILE A 169 11.86 -14.03 -22.45
C ILE A 169 13.02 -14.07 -21.45
N ASN A 170 14.24 -14.31 -21.91
CA ASN A 170 15.43 -14.33 -21.06
C ASN A 170 15.71 -12.94 -20.50
N ASP A 171 15.55 -11.88 -21.30
CA ASP A 171 15.68 -10.49 -20.84
C ASP A 171 14.63 -10.18 -19.77
N TYR A 172 13.38 -10.60 -20.00
CA TYR A 172 12.31 -10.44 -19.01
C TYR A 172 12.62 -11.17 -17.68
N ILE A 173 13.06 -12.43 -17.75
CA ILE A 173 13.43 -13.21 -16.56
C ILE A 173 14.60 -12.55 -15.84
N TRP A 174 15.60 -12.07 -16.59
CA TRP A 174 16.75 -11.37 -16.05
C TRP A 174 16.32 -10.11 -15.30
N PHE A 175 15.56 -9.20 -15.92
CA PHE A 175 15.03 -8.01 -15.24
C PHE A 175 14.20 -8.37 -14.00
N LYS A 176 13.29 -9.34 -14.11
CA LYS A 176 12.44 -9.78 -12.99
C LYS A 176 13.27 -10.30 -11.82
N SER A 177 14.34 -11.04 -12.09
CA SER A 177 15.26 -11.54 -11.04
C SER A 177 16.00 -10.43 -10.32
N GLN A 178 16.17 -9.27 -10.97
CA GLN A 178 16.84 -8.10 -10.42
C GLN A 178 15.92 -7.08 -9.76
N MET A 179 14.60 -7.20 -9.92
CA MET A 179 13.65 -6.33 -9.21
C MET A 179 13.78 -6.49 -7.69
N ARG A 180 13.82 -5.36 -6.98
CA ARG A 180 13.87 -5.27 -5.51
C ARG A 180 12.70 -4.42 -5.02
N GLY A 181 12.23 -4.73 -3.82
CA GLY A 181 11.25 -3.91 -3.12
C GLY A 181 11.90 -2.73 -2.40
N GLY A 182 11.12 -2.05 -1.56
CA GLY A 182 11.65 -1.03 -0.66
C GLY A 182 12.69 -1.59 0.32
N ILE A 183 13.74 -0.81 0.57
CA ILE A 183 14.75 -1.15 1.56
C ILE A 183 14.14 -0.98 2.96
N CYS A 184 14.14 -2.06 3.75
CA CYS A 184 13.76 -2.04 5.15
C CYS A 184 14.97 -2.46 5.99
N LEU A 185 15.49 -1.53 6.78
CA LEU A 185 16.71 -1.69 7.55
C LEU A 185 16.49 -1.24 9.00
N VAL A 186 17.00 -2.03 9.94
CA VAL A 186 17.04 -1.67 11.36
C VAL A 186 18.51 -1.67 11.83
N GLY A 187 19.18 -0.52 11.68
CA GLY A 187 20.59 -0.37 12.13
C GLY A 187 20.73 -0.41 13.65
N LYS A 188 19.78 0.18 14.38
CA LYS A 188 19.73 0.15 15.85
C LYS A 188 18.44 -0.51 16.35
N ARG A 189 18.57 -1.64 17.05
CA ARG A 189 17.44 -2.46 17.53
C ARG A 189 16.48 -1.72 18.46
N PHE A 190 16.98 -0.79 19.25
CA PHE A 190 16.17 -0.01 20.18
C PHE A 190 16.80 1.35 20.45
N ALA A 191 16.00 2.40 20.35
CA ALA A 191 16.33 3.75 20.77
C ALA A 191 15.15 4.33 21.54
N LYS A 192 15.44 5.03 22.64
CA LYS A 192 14.45 5.75 23.43
C LYS A 192 14.98 7.15 23.71
N ALA A 193 14.26 8.16 23.23
CA ALA A 193 14.53 9.55 23.53
C ALA A 193 14.09 9.90 24.96
N ASN A 194 14.88 10.72 25.64
CA ASN A 194 14.51 11.34 26.91
C ASN A 194 13.97 12.75 26.65
N ASN A 195 12.69 12.83 26.28
CA ASN A 195 12.05 14.05 25.81
C ASN A 195 11.17 14.67 26.92
N PRO A 196 11.48 15.91 27.40
CA PRO A 196 10.67 16.62 28.40
C PRO A 196 9.21 16.86 27.99
N LEU A 197 8.90 16.86 26.68
CA LEU A 197 7.54 17.01 26.16
C LEU A 197 6.67 15.77 26.37
N LEU A 198 7.24 14.66 26.85
CA LEU A 198 6.54 13.42 27.15
C LEU A 198 6.64 13.09 28.66
N PRO A 199 5.81 13.72 29.52
CA PRO A 199 5.97 13.69 30.97
C PRO A 199 5.93 12.27 31.57
N LYS A 200 5.17 11.36 30.95
CA LYS A 200 5.02 9.97 31.42
C LYS A 200 6.31 9.15 31.31
N SER A 201 7.24 9.55 30.45
CA SER A 201 8.46 8.79 30.15
C SER A 201 9.75 9.58 30.35
N TYR A 202 9.64 10.86 30.70
CA TYR A 202 10.77 11.75 30.94
C TYR A 202 11.43 11.45 32.28
N ASP A 203 12.75 11.48 32.29
CA ASP A 203 13.59 11.25 33.46
C ASP A 203 14.57 12.43 33.58
N CYS A 204 14.38 13.26 34.60
CA CYS A 204 15.19 14.46 34.83
C CYS A 204 16.65 14.12 35.21
N SER A 205 16.94 12.87 35.60
CA SER A 205 18.30 12.42 35.90
C SER A 205 19.12 12.08 34.66
N LYS A 206 18.48 11.99 33.48
CA LYS A 206 19.12 11.62 32.21
C LYS A 206 19.28 12.83 31.28
N PRO A 207 20.30 12.81 30.40
CA PRO A 207 20.45 13.85 29.39
C PRO A 207 19.22 13.88 28.48
N ILE A 208 18.83 15.08 28.05
CA ILE A 208 17.72 15.29 27.11
C ILE A 208 18.12 14.74 25.74
N SER A 209 17.22 14.02 25.08
CA SER A 209 17.43 13.52 23.73
C SER A 209 16.11 13.43 22.95
N TYR A 210 16.22 13.43 21.62
CA TYR A 210 15.11 13.38 20.68
C TYR A 210 15.36 12.30 19.62
N ILE A 211 14.29 11.78 19.03
CA ILE A 211 14.33 10.93 17.84
C ILE A 211 13.67 11.73 16.72
N LEU A 212 14.40 11.90 15.61
CA LEU A 212 13.89 12.53 14.41
C LEU A 212 13.32 11.45 13.49
N ALA A 213 12.07 11.62 13.06
CA ALA A 213 11.43 10.79 12.05
C ALA A 213 11.24 11.63 10.79
N LEU A 214 11.87 11.22 9.69
CA LEU A 214 11.76 11.85 8.38
C LEU A 214 11.04 10.88 7.45
N ASP A 215 10.14 11.43 6.63
CA ASP A 215 9.43 10.67 5.60
C ASP A 215 9.49 11.44 4.28
N ALA A 216 9.80 10.74 3.21
CA ALA A 216 9.88 11.30 1.87
C ALA A 216 8.48 11.38 1.27
N VAL A 217 8.00 12.61 1.03
CA VAL A 217 6.70 12.83 0.40
C VAL A 217 6.72 12.29 -1.03
N ASN A 218 5.87 11.30 -1.32
CA ASN A 218 5.71 10.70 -2.65
C ASN A 218 7.03 10.19 -3.28
N LEU A 219 7.79 9.38 -2.53
CA LEU A 219 9.09 8.85 -2.95
C LEU A 219 9.07 8.22 -4.36
N TYR A 220 8.14 7.30 -4.62
CA TYR A 220 8.05 6.65 -5.93
C TYR A 220 7.57 7.61 -7.03
N GLY A 221 6.68 8.55 -6.73
CA GLY A 221 6.28 9.57 -7.71
C GLY A 221 7.44 10.49 -8.09
N PHE A 222 8.32 10.84 -7.14
CA PHE A 222 9.56 11.55 -7.45
C PHE A 222 10.48 10.71 -8.33
N ALA A 223 10.68 9.42 -8.02
CA ALA A 223 11.48 8.54 -8.85
C ALA A 223 10.90 8.38 -10.28
N MET A 224 9.57 8.30 -10.40
CA MET A 224 8.86 8.24 -11.68
C MET A 224 8.89 9.56 -12.46
N SER A 225 9.26 10.68 -11.83
CA SER A 225 9.46 11.96 -12.53
C SER A 225 10.82 12.06 -13.22
N LYS A 226 11.72 11.12 -12.97
CA LYS A 226 13.04 11.04 -13.62
C LYS A 226 12.95 10.33 -14.97
N PRO A 227 13.95 10.49 -15.86
CA PRO A 227 14.02 9.72 -17.09
C PRO A 227 13.92 8.22 -16.81
N LEU A 228 13.00 7.53 -17.48
CA LEU A 228 12.76 6.10 -17.35
C LEU A 228 12.80 5.42 -18.72
N PRO A 229 13.32 4.18 -18.80
CA PRO A 229 13.39 3.45 -20.06
C PRO A 229 11.99 3.03 -20.52
N TYR A 230 11.68 3.26 -21.80
CA TYR A 230 10.37 2.93 -22.37
C TYR A 230 10.45 2.16 -23.71
N GLY A 231 11.62 2.06 -24.34
CA GLY A 231 11.79 1.33 -25.59
C GLY A 231 13.23 1.29 -26.12
N GLU A 232 13.38 0.78 -27.35
CA GLU A 232 14.66 0.58 -28.04
C GLU A 232 15.68 -0.24 -27.22
N PHE A 233 15.22 -1.36 -26.65
CA PHE A 233 16.05 -2.25 -25.85
C PHE A 233 16.98 -3.09 -26.75
N TYR A 234 18.29 -3.01 -26.51
CA TYR A 234 19.26 -3.89 -27.13
C TYR A 234 20.45 -4.12 -26.20
N TRP A 235 21.14 -5.24 -26.43
CA TRP A 235 22.39 -5.57 -25.76
C TRP A 235 23.56 -4.95 -26.50
N LEU A 236 24.50 -4.36 -25.76
CA LEU A 236 25.75 -3.87 -26.34
C LEU A 236 26.57 -5.05 -26.89
N ASN A 237 27.19 -4.84 -28.04
CA ASN A 237 28.14 -5.79 -28.60
C ASN A 237 29.51 -5.69 -27.92
N LEU A 238 30.40 -6.65 -28.16
CA LEU A 238 31.72 -6.70 -27.50
C LEU A 238 32.56 -5.43 -27.73
N ASN A 239 32.54 -4.86 -28.93
CA ASN A 239 33.27 -3.64 -29.23
C ASN A 239 32.68 -2.42 -28.52
N GLU A 240 31.35 -2.34 -28.40
CA GLU A 240 30.68 -1.28 -27.62
C GLU A 240 31.01 -1.40 -26.13
N ILE A 241 31.07 -2.63 -25.60
CA ILE A 241 31.44 -2.89 -24.20
C ILE A 241 32.90 -2.51 -23.95
N GLU A 242 33.82 -2.88 -24.85
CA GLU A 242 35.25 -2.55 -24.71
C GLU A 242 35.53 -1.04 -24.74
N ASN A 243 34.71 -0.28 -25.46
CA ASN A 243 34.80 1.18 -25.54
C ASN A 243 33.84 1.89 -24.58
N PHE A 244 33.15 1.16 -23.69
CA PHE A 244 32.20 1.74 -22.76
C PHE A 244 32.93 2.44 -21.61
N ASN A 245 32.64 3.73 -21.42
CA ASN A 245 33.19 4.53 -20.34
C ASN A 245 32.05 5.11 -19.49
N LEU A 246 32.11 4.83 -18.18
CA LEU A 246 31.10 5.28 -17.22
C LEU A 246 31.09 6.81 -17.07
N ASP A 247 32.26 7.44 -17.16
CA ASP A 247 32.42 8.88 -16.92
C ASP A 247 31.76 9.74 -18.03
N ASP A 248 31.47 9.14 -19.18
CA ASP A 248 30.86 9.82 -20.33
C ASP A 248 29.32 9.88 -20.24
N ILE A 249 28.73 9.26 -19.22
CA ILE A 249 27.27 9.10 -19.08
C ILE A 249 26.70 10.23 -18.22
N THR A 250 25.68 10.90 -18.75
CA THR A 250 24.93 11.94 -18.00
C THR A 250 23.57 11.39 -17.54
N LEU A 251 23.10 11.85 -16.38
CA LEU A 251 21.83 11.41 -15.78
C LEU A 251 20.60 11.71 -16.66
N ASP A 252 20.67 12.79 -17.43
CA ASP A 252 19.59 13.24 -18.33
C ASP A 252 19.81 12.78 -19.78
N SER A 253 20.68 11.80 -20.00
CA SER A 253 20.89 11.19 -21.31
C SER A 253 19.60 10.56 -21.84
N ASN A 254 19.39 10.67 -23.16
CA ASN A 254 18.30 9.98 -23.85
C ASN A 254 18.49 8.45 -23.87
N ILE A 255 19.71 7.97 -23.61
CA ILE A 255 20.05 6.56 -23.54
C ILE A 255 20.40 6.22 -22.09
N GLY A 256 19.66 5.28 -21.51
CA GLY A 256 19.95 4.70 -20.21
C GLY A 256 20.68 3.37 -20.34
N TYR A 257 21.53 3.06 -19.35
CA TYR A 257 22.28 1.82 -19.29
C TYR A 257 21.92 1.02 -18.03
N VAL A 258 21.82 -0.29 -18.20
CA VAL A 258 21.65 -1.25 -17.12
C VAL A 258 22.86 -2.19 -17.18
N LEU A 259 23.64 -2.20 -16.10
CA LEU A 259 24.95 -2.86 -16.10
C LEU A 259 24.99 -4.01 -15.11
N GLU A 260 25.49 -5.16 -15.57
CA GLU A 260 25.90 -6.28 -14.73
C GLU A 260 27.42 -6.20 -14.56
N VAL A 261 27.88 -5.86 -13.36
CA VAL A 261 29.30 -5.54 -13.10
C VAL A 261 29.84 -6.33 -11.93
N ASP A 262 31.11 -6.73 -11.98
CA ASP A 262 31.81 -7.24 -10.79
C ASP A 262 32.24 -6.07 -9.90
N LEU A 263 31.77 -6.04 -8.64
CA LEU A 263 32.13 -4.97 -7.68
C LEU A 263 33.24 -5.42 -6.71
N GLU A 264 34.26 -4.57 -6.56
CA GLU A 264 35.26 -4.68 -5.49
C GLU A 264 35.04 -3.59 -4.45
N ILE A 265 34.70 -3.98 -3.22
CA ILE A 265 34.50 -3.05 -2.11
C ILE A 265 35.78 -3.03 -1.27
N LEU A 266 36.41 -1.85 -1.18
CA LEU A 266 37.59 -1.65 -0.35
C LEU A 266 37.28 -1.90 1.12
N SER A 267 38.13 -2.67 1.80
CA SER A 267 37.95 -3.06 3.21
C SER A 267 37.84 -1.86 4.16
N SER A 268 38.42 -0.71 3.80
CA SER A 268 38.31 0.54 4.55
C SER A 268 36.88 1.10 4.64
N GLN A 269 35.97 0.69 3.75
CA GLN A 269 34.58 1.17 3.74
C GLN A 269 33.64 0.32 4.60
N ASN A 270 34.08 -0.84 5.06
CA ASN A 270 33.23 -1.81 5.77
C ASN A 270 32.55 -1.21 7.02
N GLU A 271 33.28 -0.42 7.83
CA GLU A 271 32.71 0.19 9.03
C GLU A 271 31.64 1.25 8.69
N ARG A 272 31.89 2.07 7.65
CA ARG A 272 30.94 3.10 7.20
C ARG A 272 29.66 2.50 6.62
N GLN A 273 29.79 1.34 5.98
CA GLN A 273 28.71 0.65 5.27
C GLN A 273 28.01 -0.40 6.14
N ASN A 274 28.35 -0.50 7.43
CA ASN A 274 27.78 -1.51 8.31
C ASN A 274 26.27 -1.32 8.49
N ASP A 275 25.82 -0.05 8.58
CA ASP A 275 24.39 0.26 8.62
C ASP A 275 23.78 0.28 7.22
N TRP A 276 24.49 0.71 6.18
CA TRP A 276 23.97 0.81 4.81
C TRP A 276 24.88 0.10 3.78
N PRO A 277 24.76 -1.21 3.62
CA PRO A 277 25.63 -1.93 2.71
C PRO A 277 25.16 -1.80 1.26
N MET A 278 26.15 -1.74 0.37
CA MET A 278 25.94 -1.54 -1.06
C MET A 278 25.45 -2.81 -1.74
N ALA A 279 24.76 -2.63 -2.88
CA ALA A 279 24.37 -3.71 -3.79
C ALA A 279 23.61 -4.88 -3.12
N PRO A 280 22.42 -4.66 -2.55
CA PRO A 280 21.62 -5.71 -1.93
C PRO A 280 21.18 -6.81 -2.91
N GLU A 281 21.42 -8.06 -2.55
CA GLU A 281 21.09 -9.23 -3.36
C GLU A 281 19.94 -10.04 -2.75
N HIS A 282 19.12 -10.65 -3.61
CA HIS A 282 18.19 -11.70 -3.17
C HIS A 282 18.99 -12.94 -2.83
N LEU A 283 19.04 -13.28 -1.55
CA LEU A 283 19.78 -14.44 -1.10
C LEU A 283 18.89 -15.42 -0.34
N THR A 284 19.06 -16.68 -0.67
CA THR A 284 18.53 -17.78 0.12
C THR A 284 19.42 -17.99 1.33
N ILE A 285 18.91 -17.65 2.52
CA ILE A 285 19.65 -17.86 3.78
C ILE A 285 19.68 -19.35 4.09
N THR A 286 20.89 -19.93 4.11
CA THR A 286 21.09 -21.31 4.55
C THR A 286 21.27 -21.36 6.07
N TYR A 287 21.05 -22.53 6.68
CA TYR A 287 21.18 -22.71 8.14
C TYR A 287 22.58 -22.34 8.66
N GLU A 288 23.62 -22.39 7.83
CA GLU A 288 24.98 -22.08 8.26
C GLU A 288 25.30 -20.59 8.36
N MET A 289 24.52 -19.74 7.70
CA MET A 289 24.81 -18.30 7.59
C MET A 289 24.52 -17.47 8.86
N PRO A 290 23.45 -17.72 9.64
CA PRO A 290 23.17 -16.93 10.83
C PRO A 290 24.21 -17.11 11.94
N PHE A 291 24.43 -16.06 12.73
CA PHE A 291 25.29 -16.09 13.90
C PHE A 291 24.79 -17.12 14.95
N PRO A 292 25.67 -17.74 15.76
CA PRO A 292 25.28 -18.74 16.76
C PRO A 292 24.14 -18.32 17.70
N TYR A 293 24.09 -17.04 18.08
CA TYR A 293 23.01 -16.48 18.91
C TYR A 293 21.64 -16.57 18.21
N SER A 294 21.56 -16.26 16.91
CA SER A 294 20.32 -16.38 16.14
C SER A 294 19.85 -17.84 16.08
N LYS A 295 20.79 -18.79 15.91
CA LYS A 295 20.48 -20.23 15.94
C LYS A 295 19.87 -20.65 17.28
N GLN A 296 20.42 -20.17 18.41
CA GLN A 296 19.88 -20.44 19.74
C GLN A 296 18.45 -19.90 19.92
N LEU A 297 18.15 -18.72 19.39
CA LEU A 297 16.79 -18.15 19.45
C LEU A 297 15.79 -18.98 18.63
N CYS A 298 16.18 -19.44 17.44
CA CYS A 298 15.34 -20.33 16.62
C CYS A 298 14.98 -21.60 17.39
N THR A 299 15.96 -22.22 18.06
CA THR A 299 15.73 -23.39 18.92
C THR A 299 14.82 -23.05 20.10
N LYS A 300 15.08 -21.94 20.80
CA LYS A 300 14.32 -21.53 21.99
C LYS A 300 12.84 -21.30 21.70
N PHE A 301 12.51 -20.69 20.57
CA PHE A 301 11.14 -20.36 20.19
C PHE A 301 10.48 -21.41 19.29
N ASN A 302 11.13 -22.57 19.11
CA ASN A 302 10.68 -23.65 18.24
C ASN A 302 10.28 -23.15 16.83
N LEU A 303 11.03 -22.17 16.33
CA LEU A 303 10.84 -21.64 14.99
C LEU A 303 11.29 -22.73 14.02
N LYS A 304 10.35 -23.25 13.22
CA LYS A 304 10.69 -24.18 12.14
C LYS A 304 11.75 -23.50 11.27
N ASN A 305 12.78 -24.25 10.86
CA ASN A 305 13.69 -23.88 9.78
C ASN A 305 12.87 -23.76 8.50
N THR A 306 12.13 -22.66 8.34
CA THR A 306 11.36 -22.42 7.15
C THR A 306 12.36 -22.26 6.02
N LEU A 307 12.18 -23.14 5.02
CA LEU A 307 12.74 -23.17 3.68
C LEU A 307 13.16 -21.79 3.14
N PRO A 308 14.09 -21.73 2.16
CA PRO A 308 14.60 -20.51 1.55
C PRO A 308 13.56 -19.39 1.45
N TYR A 309 13.55 -18.48 2.41
CA TYR A 309 12.85 -17.23 2.24
C TYR A 309 13.89 -16.29 1.65
N ALA A 310 13.63 -15.81 0.44
CA ALA A 310 14.44 -14.77 -0.18
C ALA A 310 14.36 -13.53 0.72
N GLN A 311 15.39 -13.33 1.53
CA GLN A 311 15.59 -12.06 2.23
C GLN A 311 16.58 -11.27 1.40
N ILE A 312 16.30 -9.98 1.26
CA ILE A 312 17.29 -9.04 0.77
C ILE A 312 18.38 -9.01 1.83
N PHE A 313 19.53 -9.62 1.53
CA PHE A 313 20.63 -9.67 2.48
C PHE A 313 21.60 -8.54 2.18
N PHE A 314 21.93 -7.84 3.25
CA PHE A 314 22.83 -6.72 3.30
C PHE A 314 24.20 -7.26 3.77
N ALA A 315 24.93 -7.96 2.88
CA ALA A 315 26.24 -8.53 3.18
C ALA A 315 27.37 -7.63 2.67
N ALA A 316 28.07 -6.96 3.58
CA ALA A 316 29.48 -6.63 3.34
C ALA A 316 30.31 -7.88 3.63
N SER A 317 30.57 -8.73 2.63
CA SER A 317 31.51 -9.86 2.78
C SER A 317 32.56 -9.83 1.68
N SER A 318 33.83 -9.76 2.09
CA SER A 318 35.03 -9.66 1.25
C SER A 318 35.41 -10.98 0.55
N ARG A 319 34.45 -11.72 -0.03
CA ARG A 319 34.74 -12.97 -0.75
C ARG A 319 34.16 -13.01 -2.16
N SER A 320 35.12 -12.92 -3.10
CA SER A 320 35.18 -13.35 -4.52
C SER A 320 34.02 -12.96 -5.44
N SER A 321 34.35 -12.15 -6.46
CA SER A 321 33.64 -11.92 -7.74
C SER A 321 32.12 -12.10 -7.67
N ARG A 322 31.40 -11.01 -7.43
CA ARG A 322 29.94 -10.99 -7.41
C ARG A 322 29.44 -9.88 -8.32
N ARG A 323 28.40 -10.19 -9.09
CA ARG A 323 27.87 -9.37 -10.18
C ARG A 323 26.51 -8.75 -9.85
N PRO A 324 26.46 -7.64 -9.10
CA PRO A 324 25.21 -6.93 -8.91
C PRO A 324 24.81 -6.12 -10.15
N LEU A 325 23.51 -5.88 -10.26
CA LEU A 325 22.93 -4.97 -11.25
C LEU A 325 23.04 -3.53 -10.74
N CYS A 326 23.63 -2.64 -11.55
CA CYS A 326 23.63 -1.21 -11.30
C CYS A 326 22.92 -0.49 -12.45
N THR A 327 21.90 0.31 -12.11
CA THR A 327 21.33 1.30 -13.02
C THR A 327 22.00 2.64 -12.72
N LEU A 328 22.58 3.30 -13.73
CA LEU A 328 23.38 4.52 -13.52
C LEU A 328 22.61 5.69 -12.87
N LEU A 329 21.27 5.71 -12.95
CA LEU A 329 20.43 6.66 -12.20
C LEU A 329 20.58 6.55 -10.67
N LEU A 330 21.06 5.42 -10.15
CA LEU A 330 21.22 5.15 -8.71
C LEU A 330 22.60 5.51 -8.15
N LEU A 331 23.62 5.71 -8.99
CA LEU A 331 25.01 5.82 -8.51
C LEU A 331 25.31 7.19 -7.85
N ASP A 332 24.73 8.29 -8.33
CA ASP A 332 24.96 9.64 -7.76
C ASP A 332 24.26 9.90 -6.41
N GLY A 333 23.25 9.09 -6.05
CA GLY A 333 22.63 9.14 -4.74
C GLY A 333 23.58 8.73 -3.59
N PHE A 334 24.72 8.12 -3.93
CA PHE A 334 25.72 7.67 -2.96
C PHE A 334 26.83 8.68 -2.70
N GLU A 335 27.07 9.65 -3.59
CA GLU A 335 28.13 10.65 -3.40
C GLU A 335 27.71 11.85 -2.53
N ASN A 336 26.40 12.15 -2.44
CA ASN A 336 25.90 13.35 -1.77
C ASN A 336 25.28 13.14 -0.38
N LEU A 337 25.35 11.93 0.19
CA LEU A 337 25.02 11.72 1.61
C LEU A 337 26.24 12.05 2.48
N SER A 338 26.56 13.34 2.55
CA SER A 338 27.33 13.88 3.67
C SER A 338 26.48 13.68 4.93
N VAL A 339 26.71 12.57 5.62
CA VAL A 339 26.18 12.34 6.96
C VAL A 339 26.74 13.44 7.85
N PHE A 340 25.87 14.39 8.21
CA PHE A 340 26.13 15.29 9.31
C PHE A 340 26.36 14.43 10.55
N SER A 341 27.60 14.49 11.06
CA SER A 341 28.07 13.87 12.30
C SER A 341 27.21 14.21 13.51
#